data_AF-A0A261BIN9-F1
#
_entry.id   AF-A0A261BIN9-F1
#
_cell.length_a   1.000
_cell.length_b   1.000
_cell.length_c   1.000
_cell.angle_alpha   90.00
_cell.angle_beta   90.00
_cell.angle_gamma   90.00
#
_symmetry.space_group_name_H-M   'P 1'
#
loop_
_entity.id
_entity.type
_entity.pdbx_description
1 polymer ?
#
loop_
_entity_poly.entity_id
_entity_poly.type
_entity_poly.pdbx_seq_one_letter_code
_entity_poly.pdbx_strand_id
1 'polypeptide(L)'
;MMTLLMLDFLFGNSSGIQRVKRGRSRNYHVIDPSEVNAVEELLHIVSLNSRNLGEYIGSLTLKTPENSRKALEFLARYDMIANERACDGCPGAMAFQKDSSAKHDQHYWRCFDCRRSKAVMKKSIRKDSFFQGLRSSVHQFLYKSGSKKKN
;
A
#
# COMPACT_ATOMS: atom_id res chain seq x y z
N MET A 1 -32.98 -37.51 -33.18
CA MET A 1 -34.12 -36.57 -33.11
C MET A 1 -33.70 -35.40 -32.24
N MET A 2 -33.42 -34.26 -32.87
CA MET A 2 -33.37 -32.96 -32.19
C MET A 2 -34.81 -32.51 -31.97
N THR A 3 -35.21 -32.24 -30.73
CA THR A 3 -36.18 -31.19 -30.37
C THR A 3 -36.36 -31.17 -28.85
N LEU A 4 -36.65 -29.97 -28.33
CA LEU A 4 -37.07 -29.64 -26.94
C LEU A 4 -35.98 -29.21 -25.94
N LEU A 5 -35.12 -28.28 -26.35
CA LEU A 5 -34.50 -27.27 -25.47
C LEU A 5 -35.25 -25.91 -25.52
N MET A 6 -36.57 -25.93 -25.73
CA MET A 6 -37.38 -24.73 -26.00
C MET A 6 -38.71 -24.77 -25.25
N LEU A 7 -38.71 -24.91 -23.91
CA LEU A 7 -39.95 -24.74 -23.14
C LEU A 7 -39.84 -24.29 -21.67
N ASP A 8 -38.68 -23.82 -21.20
CA ASP A 8 -38.58 -23.19 -19.87
C ASP A 8 -38.44 -21.66 -19.93
N PHE A 9 -38.64 -21.06 -21.11
CA PHE A 9 -38.54 -19.61 -21.33
C PHE A 9 -39.82 -18.82 -20.97
N LEU A 10 -40.83 -19.44 -20.33
CA LEU A 10 -42.15 -18.84 -20.13
C LEU A 10 -42.64 -18.73 -18.68
N PHE A 11 -41.78 -18.89 -17.67
CA PHE A 11 -42.10 -18.48 -16.30
C PHE A 11 -40.99 -17.61 -15.71
N GLY A 12 -41.11 -16.30 -15.94
CA GLY A 12 -40.26 -15.30 -15.31
C GLY A 12 -40.62 -15.09 -13.84
N ASN A 13 -39.66 -15.33 -12.94
CA ASN A 13 -39.40 -14.57 -11.70
C ASN A 13 -38.26 -15.28 -10.97
N SER A 14 -37.13 -14.70 -10.59
CA SER A 14 -36.80 -13.31 -10.32
C SER A 14 -35.36 -13.06 -10.72
N SER A 15 -35.12 -11.87 -11.27
CA SER A 15 -33.81 -11.34 -11.63
C SER A 15 -32.93 -11.17 -10.39
N GLY A 16 -32.36 -12.26 -9.88
CA GLY A 16 -31.20 -12.23 -9.03
C GLY A 16 -30.00 -11.82 -9.87
N ILE A 17 -29.84 -10.53 -10.12
CA ILE A 17 -28.57 -9.97 -10.59
C ILE A 17 -27.55 -10.34 -9.52
N GLN A 18 -26.87 -11.47 -9.70
CA GLN A 18 -25.69 -11.81 -8.94
C GLN A 18 -24.68 -10.72 -9.28
N ARG A 19 -24.64 -9.68 -8.44
CA ARG A 19 -23.53 -8.74 -8.39
C ARG A 19 -22.31 -9.59 -8.12
N VAL A 20 -21.59 -9.96 -9.18
CA VAL A 20 -20.21 -10.42 -9.08
C VAL A 20 -19.50 -9.26 -8.40
N LYS A 21 -19.34 -9.36 -7.08
CA LYS A 21 -18.59 -8.39 -6.29
C LYS A 21 -17.18 -8.44 -6.86
N ARG A 22 -16.88 -7.53 -7.80
CA ARG A 22 -15.53 -7.33 -8.32
C ARG A 22 -14.64 -7.23 -7.09
N GLY A 23 -13.81 -8.25 -6.89
CA GLY A 23 -12.89 -8.27 -5.76
C GLY A 23 -12.07 -6.98 -5.82
N ARG A 24 -11.98 -6.26 -4.70
CA ARG A 24 -11.15 -5.06 -4.62
C ARG A 24 -9.74 -5.44 -5.07
N SER A 25 -9.21 -4.75 -6.08
CA SER A 25 -7.84 -4.98 -6.55
C SER A 25 -6.90 -5.00 -5.35
N ARG A 26 -6.06 -6.03 -5.28
CA ARG A 26 -5.11 -6.24 -4.19
C ARG A 26 -3.74 -5.80 -4.69
N ASN A 27 -3.16 -4.82 -4.04
CA ASN A 27 -1.80 -4.40 -4.31
C ASN A 27 -0.88 -5.20 -3.38
N TYR A 28 0.04 -5.98 -3.95
CA TYR A 28 1.04 -6.73 -3.18
C TYR A 28 2.36 -5.95 -3.05
N HIS A 29 2.47 -4.83 -3.75
CA HIS A 29 3.62 -3.94 -3.72
C HIS A 29 3.19 -2.52 -3.37
N VAL A 30 4.11 -1.71 -2.83
CA VAL A 30 3.89 -0.27 -2.61
C VAL A 30 3.97 0.45 -3.95
N ILE A 31 5.05 0.21 -4.69
CA ILE A 31 5.30 0.67 -6.07
C ILE A 31 5.52 -0.53 -6.99
N ASP A 32 5.46 -0.32 -8.31
CA ASP A 32 5.81 -1.38 -9.25
C ASP A 32 7.25 -1.86 -9.02
N PRO A 33 7.54 -3.17 -9.02
CA PRO A 33 8.90 -3.68 -8.86
C PRO A 33 9.91 -3.12 -9.87
N SER A 34 9.47 -2.73 -11.07
CA SER A 34 10.33 -2.09 -12.08
C SER A 34 10.73 -0.65 -11.75
N GLU A 35 10.06 -0.01 -10.78
CA GLU A 35 10.38 1.33 -10.30
C GLU A 35 11.25 1.34 -9.04
N VAL A 36 11.70 0.18 -8.56
CA VAL A 36 12.62 0.07 -7.43
C VAL A 36 14.03 0.36 -7.93
N ASN A 37 14.68 1.33 -7.29
CA ASN A 37 16.01 1.80 -7.62
C ASN A 37 16.99 1.33 -6.53
N ALA A 38 18.29 1.29 -6.88
CA ALA A 38 19.34 1.04 -5.90
C ALA A 38 19.40 2.17 -4.86
N VAL A 39 19.76 1.84 -3.61
CA VAL A 39 19.82 2.83 -2.52
C VAL A 39 20.82 3.93 -2.84
N GLU A 40 21.91 3.61 -3.56
CA GLU A 40 22.95 4.54 -3.99
C GLU A 40 22.43 5.64 -4.91
N GLU A 41 21.34 5.40 -5.63
CA GLU A 41 20.71 6.43 -6.47
C GLU A 41 20.14 7.59 -5.65
N LEU A 42 19.88 7.39 -4.35
CA LEU A 42 19.54 8.50 -3.43
C LEU A 42 20.59 9.60 -3.45
N LEU A 43 21.87 9.23 -3.60
CA LEU A 43 22.99 10.18 -3.61
C LEU A 43 23.01 11.03 -4.89
N HIS A 44 22.38 10.54 -5.96
CA HIS A 44 22.32 11.22 -7.26
C HIS A 44 21.05 12.08 -7.42
N ILE A 45 20.13 12.06 -6.45
CA ILE A 45 18.97 12.95 -6.46
C ILE A 45 19.48 14.38 -6.30
N VAL A 46 19.34 15.17 -7.37
CA VAL A 46 19.75 16.58 -7.41
C VAL A 46 19.04 17.35 -6.30
N SER A 47 19.80 17.67 -5.24
CA SER A 47 19.47 18.64 -4.20
C SER A 47 18.20 18.39 -3.38
N LEU A 48 18.05 17.24 -2.71
CA LEU A 48 17.01 17.10 -1.67
C LEU A 48 17.18 18.18 -0.59
N ASN A 49 16.29 19.16 -0.57
CA ASN A 49 16.29 20.29 0.34
C ASN A 49 14.86 20.61 0.78
N SER A 50 14.70 21.45 1.81
CA SER A 50 13.38 21.73 2.38
C SER A 50 12.37 22.33 1.41
N ARG A 51 12.82 22.93 0.29
CA ARG A 51 11.95 23.56 -0.72
C ARG A 51 11.39 22.54 -1.72
N ASN A 52 12.19 21.58 -2.17
CA ASN A 52 11.75 20.55 -3.13
C ASN A 52 11.31 19.23 -2.49
N LEU A 53 11.54 19.04 -1.19
CA LEU A 53 11.16 17.81 -0.47
C LEU A 53 9.70 17.42 -0.72
N GLY A 54 8.78 18.38 -0.75
CA GLY A 54 7.36 18.14 -0.98
C GLY A 54 7.02 17.56 -2.36
N GLU A 55 7.88 17.72 -3.36
CA GLU A 55 7.69 17.14 -4.70
C GLU A 55 7.81 15.62 -4.64
N TYR A 56 8.79 15.13 -3.86
CA TYR A 56 9.12 13.73 -3.69
C TYR A 56 8.21 13.01 -2.68
N ILE A 57 8.03 13.60 -1.49
CA ILE A 57 7.34 12.91 -0.38
C ILE A 57 5.91 13.42 -0.13
N GLY A 58 5.46 14.38 -0.94
CA GLY A 58 4.16 15.04 -0.78
C GLY A 58 4.15 16.12 0.30
N SER A 59 3.20 17.05 0.26
CA SER A 59 3.04 18.15 1.23
C SER A 59 2.44 17.69 2.56
N LEU A 60 2.91 18.21 3.71
CA LEU A 60 2.27 17.95 5.01
C LEU A 60 0.85 18.53 5.14
N THR A 61 0.55 19.60 4.40
CA THR A 61 -0.74 20.30 4.51
C THR A 61 -1.82 19.66 3.63
N LEU A 62 -1.40 18.99 2.55
CA LEU A 62 -2.31 18.41 1.57
C LEU A 62 -2.70 16.98 1.96
N LYS A 63 -3.99 16.75 2.28
CA LYS A 63 -4.49 15.44 2.72
C LYS A 63 -5.16 14.63 1.61
N THR A 64 -4.63 14.68 0.38
CA THR A 64 -5.12 13.83 -0.71
C THR A 64 -4.56 12.41 -0.59
N PRO A 65 -5.31 11.37 -1.02
CA PRO A 65 -4.82 9.99 -1.01
C PRO A 65 -3.47 9.82 -1.70
N GLU A 66 -3.29 10.46 -2.85
CA GLU A 66 -2.08 10.44 -3.68
C GLU A 66 -0.92 11.05 -2.90
N ASN A 67 -1.14 12.22 -2.29
CA ASN A 67 -0.12 12.91 -1.51
C ASN A 67 0.31 12.11 -0.27
N SER A 68 -0.63 11.47 0.42
CA SER A 68 -0.34 10.63 1.57
C SER A 68 0.46 9.35 1.24
N ARG A 69 0.48 8.94 -0.04
CA ARG A 69 1.21 7.74 -0.49
C ARG A 69 2.64 8.06 -0.93
N LYS A 70 2.89 9.26 -1.45
CA LYS A 70 4.20 9.70 -1.96
C LYS A 70 5.37 9.42 -1.02
N ALA A 71 5.23 9.72 0.27
CA ALA A 71 6.30 9.45 1.23
C ALA A 71 6.65 7.95 1.32
N LEU A 72 5.64 7.07 1.29
CA LEU A 72 5.85 5.63 1.33
C LEU A 72 6.42 5.10 0.02
N GLU A 73 5.92 5.61 -1.12
CA GLU A 73 6.44 5.27 -2.45
C GLU A 73 7.90 5.68 -2.59
N PHE A 74 8.25 6.89 -2.16
CA PHE A 74 9.63 7.38 -2.14
C PHE A 74 10.52 6.47 -1.30
N LEU A 75 10.08 6.08 -0.10
CA LEU A 75 10.86 5.17 0.73
C LEU A 75 11.00 3.76 0.13
N ALA A 76 9.94 3.24 -0.49
CA ALA A 76 9.95 1.92 -1.11
C ALA A 76 10.84 1.89 -2.37
N ARG A 77 10.87 2.99 -3.12
CA ARG A 77 11.72 3.16 -4.31
C ARG A 77 13.18 2.96 -4.02
N TYR A 78 13.65 3.41 -2.86
CA TYR A 78 15.06 3.32 -2.47
C TYR A 78 15.28 2.30 -1.36
N ASP A 79 14.44 1.27 -1.30
CA ASP A 79 14.52 0.14 -0.36
C ASP A 79 14.70 0.52 1.13
N MET A 80 14.24 1.71 1.51
CA MET A 80 14.24 2.16 2.91
C MET A 80 13.07 1.56 3.71
N ILE A 81 12.05 1.08 3.00
CA ILE A 81 11.01 0.20 3.52
C ILE A 81 10.78 -0.91 2.49
N ALA A 82 10.35 -2.08 2.98
CA ALA A 82 10.07 -3.21 2.11
C ALA A 82 8.96 -2.86 1.09
N ASN A 83 9.25 -3.04 -0.21
CA ASN A 83 8.25 -2.87 -1.27
C ASN A 83 7.22 -4.00 -1.29
N GLU A 84 7.58 -5.20 -0.82
CA GLU A 84 6.71 -6.38 -0.72
C GLU A 84 6.97 -7.15 0.57
N ARG A 85 6.04 -8.02 0.99
CA ARG A 85 6.24 -8.86 2.18
C ARG A 85 5.59 -10.23 2.08
N ALA A 86 6.29 -11.22 2.62
CA ALA A 86 5.75 -12.53 2.95
C ALA A 86 5.05 -12.54 4.32
N CYS A 87 4.03 -13.38 4.44
CA CYS A 87 3.37 -13.68 5.69
C CYS A 87 4.23 -14.62 6.55
N ASP A 88 4.22 -14.43 7.88
CA ASP A 88 4.96 -15.34 8.79
C ASP A 88 4.21 -16.66 9.05
N GLY A 89 2.89 -16.68 8.81
CA GLY A 89 2.02 -17.80 9.15
C GLY A 89 1.60 -18.66 7.97
N CYS A 90 1.93 -18.27 6.75
CA CYS A 90 1.66 -19.03 5.54
C CYS A 90 2.63 -18.60 4.41
N PRO A 91 2.81 -19.42 3.35
CA PRO A 91 3.65 -19.06 2.21
C PRO A 91 3.06 -17.95 1.31
N GLY A 92 1.97 -17.29 1.73
CA GLY A 92 1.28 -16.28 0.94
C GLY A 92 1.89 -14.88 1.06
N ALA A 93 1.79 -14.09 0.00
CA ALA A 93 2.14 -12.68 -0.01
C ALA A 93 1.15 -11.83 0.80
N MET A 94 1.65 -10.76 1.40
CA MET A 94 0.82 -9.78 2.11
C MET A 94 0.41 -8.65 1.17
N ALA A 95 -0.84 -8.23 1.24
CA ALA A 95 -1.31 -7.08 0.49
C ALA A 95 -1.06 -5.77 1.25
N PHE A 96 -0.62 -4.76 0.53
CA PHE A 96 -0.52 -3.38 0.98
C PHE A 96 -1.92 -2.75 1.02
N GLN A 97 -2.40 -2.40 2.21
CA GLN A 97 -3.75 -1.88 2.38
C GLN A 97 -3.80 -0.62 3.23
N LYS A 98 -4.64 0.34 2.80
CA LYS A 98 -5.06 1.45 3.64
C LYS A 98 -5.89 0.94 4.81
N ASP A 99 -5.57 1.44 5.99
CA ASP A 99 -6.18 1.11 7.26
C ASP A 99 -6.26 2.37 8.12
N SER A 100 -7.46 2.92 8.25
CA SER A 100 -7.71 4.15 9.01
C SER A 100 -7.43 3.98 10.51
N SER A 101 -7.38 2.76 11.03
CA SER A 101 -6.98 2.50 12.42
C SER A 101 -5.47 2.64 12.64
N ALA A 102 -4.67 2.73 11.57
CA ALA A 102 -3.23 2.94 11.68
C ALA A 102 -2.94 4.36 12.12
N LYS A 103 -2.41 4.51 13.35
CA LYS A 103 -2.14 5.82 13.97
C LYS A 103 -1.15 6.70 13.19
N HIS A 104 -0.21 6.10 12.45
CA HIS A 104 0.92 6.86 11.92
C HIS A 104 0.97 6.97 10.39
N ASP A 105 0.86 5.88 9.63
CA ASP A 105 1.03 5.93 8.15
C ASP A 105 -0.19 5.45 7.37
N GLN A 106 -1.32 5.23 8.06
CA GLN A 106 -2.60 4.84 7.45
C GLN A 106 -2.55 3.55 6.60
N HIS A 107 -1.48 2.77 6.65
CA HIS A 107 -1.28 1.58 5.84
C HIS A 107 -0.67 0.43 6.65
N TYR A 108 -1.00 -0.80 6.26
CA TYR A 108 -0.43 -2.04 6.80
C TYR A 108 -0.31 -3.10 5.71
N TRP A 109 0.61 -4.02 5.92
CA TRP A 109 0.65 -5.31 5.24
C TRP A 109 -0.36 -6.25 5.87
N ARG A 110 -1.24 -6.86 5.09
CA ARG A 110 -2.25 -7.82 5.55
C ARG A 110 -2.23 -9.08 4.71
N CYS A 111 -2.11 -10.24 5.35
CA CYS A 111 -2.28 -11.51 4.66
C CYS A 111 -3.77 -11.84 4.51
N PHE A 112 -4.21 -12.09 3.29
CA PHE A 112 -5.59 -12.46 3.02
C PHE A 112 -5.88 -13.94 3.27
N ASP A 113 -4.91 -14.82 3.06
CA ASP A 113 -5.10 -16.25 3.23
C ASP A 113 -5.27 -16.59 4.71
N CYS A 114 -4.42 -16.02 5.57
CA CYS A 114 -4.62 -16.09 7.02
C CYS A 114 -5.98 -15.53 7.43
N ARG A 115 -6.41 -14.40 6.85
CA ARG A 115 -7.72 -13.81 7.13
C ARG A 115 -8.88 -14.76 6.77
N ARG A 116 -8.77 -15.51 5.67
CA ARG A 116 -9.78 -16.53 5.28
C ARG A 116 -9.84 -17.66 6.32
N SER A 117 -8.71 -18.04 6.89
CA SER A 117 -8.62 -19.00 8.00
C SER A 117 -8.94 -18.42 9.40
N LYS A 118 -9.53 -17.21 9.48
CA LYS A 118 -9.81 -16.47 10.73
C LYS A 118 -8.57 -16.06 11.55
N ALA A 119 -7.36 -16.28 11.05
CA ALA A 119 -6.14 -15.74 11.62
C ALA A 119 -5.89 -14.31 11.13
N VAL A 120 -5.45 -13.41 12.01
CA VAL A 120 -5.14 -12.02 11.64
C VAL A 120 -3.63 -11.84 11.58
N MET A 121 -3.07 -11.92 10.37
CA MET A 121 -1.67 -11.58 10.13
C MET A 121 -1.56 -10.18 9.52
N LYS A 122 -0.99 -9.27 10.32
CA LYS A 122 -0.85 -7.85 10.02
C LYS A 122 0.56 -7.39 10.41
N LYS A 123 1.26 -6.71 9.49
CA LYS A 123 2.57 -6.11 9.76
C LYS A 123 2.57 -4.63 9.43
N SER A 124 3.17 -3.83 10.31
CA SER A 124 3.41 -2.41 10.03
C SER A 124 4.24 -2.25 8.77
N ILE A 125 3.99 -1.19 7.99
CA ILE A 125 4.82 -0.84 6.83
C ILE A 125 6.27 -0.53 7.21
N ARG A 126 6.51 -0.22 8.49
CA ARG A 126 7.84 0.07 9.06
C ARG A 126 8.52 -1.12 9.71
N LYS A 127 7.89 -2.30 9.67
CA LYS A 127 8.50 -3.49 10.26
C LYS A 127 9.86 -3.71 9.59
N ASP A 128 10.86 -4.10 10.36
CA ASP A 128 12.24 -4.40 9.92
C ASP A 128 12.89 -3.27 9.10
N SER A 129 12.52 -2.01 9.34
CA SER A 129 13.16 -0.84 8.75
C SER A 129 13.65 0.13 9.81
N PHE A 130 14.45 1.11 9.40
CA PHE A 130 14.94 2.20 10.27
C PHE A 130 13.79 2.93 11.00
N PHE A 131 12.61 3.00 10.39
CA PHE A 131 11.46 3.72 10.93
C PHE A 131 10.68 2.92 11.99
N GLN A 132 11.08 1.68 12.28
CA GLN A 132 10.42 0.84 13.26
C GLN A 132 10.39 1.52 14.64
N GLY A 133 9.21 1.57 15.27
CA GLY A 133 9.04 2.13 16.62
C GLY A 133 8.97 3.66 16.71
N LEU A 134 9.12 4.40 15.60
CA LEU A 134 8.95 5.84 15.60
C LEU A 134 7.55 6.25 16.07
N ARG A 135 7.48 7.26 16.96
CA ARG A 135 6.20 7.78 17.50
C ARG A 135 5.45 8.71 16.55
N SER A 136 6.11 9.25 15.53
CA SER A 136 5.51 10.11 14.50
C SER A 136 5.25 9.33 13.20
N SER A 137 4.47 9.91 12.27
CA SER A 137 4.38 9.39 10.89
C SER A 137 5.74 9.46 10.20
N VAL A 138 5.98 8.58 9.23
CA VAL A 138 7.17 8.63 8.37
C VAL A 138 7.23 9.99 7.68
N HIS A 139 6.11 10.43 7.13
CA HIS A 139 5.99 11.71 6.44
C HIS A 139 6.41 12.89 7.32
N GLN A 140 5.95 12.92 8.58
CA GLN A 140 6.31 13.97 9.53
C GLN A 140 7.79 13.89 9.94
N PHE A 141 8.34 12.68 10.08
CA PHE A 141 9.75 12.49 10.38
C PHE A 141 10.63 13.05 9.27
N LEU A 142 10.35 12.72 8.01
CA LEU A 142 11.12 13.18 6.85
C LEU A 142 11.14 14.70 6.74
N TYR A 143 10.01 15.37 6.97
CA TYR A 143 9.95 16.83 7.00
C TYR A 143 10.78 17.46 8.12
N LYS A 144 10.75 16.88 9.33
CA LYS A 144 11.57 17.38 10.45
C LYS A 144 13.06 17.22 10.16
N SER A 145 13.46 16.11 9.55
CA SER A 145 14.85 15.84 9.20
C SER A 145 15.34 16.74 8.05
N GLY A 146 14.52 16.98 7.04
CA GLY A 146 14.86 17.88 5.92
C GLY A 146 14.79 19.37 6.24
N SER A 147 14.18 19.76 7.37
CA SER A 147 14.02 21.17 7.77
C SER A 147 15.08 21.68 8.77
N LYS A 148 16.06 20.87 9.15
CA LYS A 148 17.16 21.37 10.00
C LYS A 148 17.98 22.41 9.24
N LYS A 149 17.71 23.68 9.53
CA LYS A 149 18.60 24.80 9.22
C LYS A 149 19.99 24.44 9.76
N LYS A 150 21.00 24.51 8.89
CA LYS A 150 22.39 24.66 9.33
C LYS A 150 22.42 25.93 10.18
N ASN A 151 22.62 25.78 11.49
CA ASN A 151 23.13 26.86 12.32
C ASN A 151 24.63 26.98 12.04
#